data_AF-A0A2V8UI21-F1
#
_entry.id   AF-A0A2V8UI21-F1
#
_cell.length_a   1.000
_cell.length_b   1.000
_cell.length_c   1.000
_cell.angle_alpha   90.00
_cell.angle_beta   90.00
_cell.angle_gamma   90.00
#
_symmetry.space_group_name_H-M   'P 1'
#
loop_
_entity.id
_entity.type
_entity.pdbx_description
1 polymer ?
#
loop_
_entity_poly.entity_id
_entity_poly.type
_entity_poly.pdbx_seq_one_letter_code
_entity_poly.pdbx_strand_id
1 'polypeptide(L)'
;AGVPFYIRTGKRLPKRVTEIAIQFNAAPHAVFGENDDVTSPNVLILRIQPEEGISLRFLSKRPGAGMQLRTVSMDFNYGSSFGERSPTAYETLLLDAMIGDATLYTRQDMVEASWAVVEPIMQTWASHKFDFPNYPAGTWGPKTADKMLARRGHAWRNP
;
A
#
# COMPACT_ATOMS: atom_id res chain seq x y z
N ALA A 1 -19.19 4.69 -4.62
CA ALA A 1 -18.21 5.75 -4.94
C ALA A 1 -17.80 6.45 -3.64
N GLY A 2 -16.58 7.00 -3.54
CA GLY A 2 -16.13 7.75 -2.34
C GLY A 2 -14.93 7.16 -1.58
N VAL A 3 -14.41 6.01 -1.99
CA VAL A 3 -13.18 5.44 -1.40
C VAL A 3 -11.96 6.07 -2.08
N PRO A 4 -11.10 6.81 -1.36
CA PRO A 4 -9.92 7.42 -1.96
C PRO A 4 -8.80 6.42 -2.20
N PHE A 5 -8.10 6.58 -3.32
CA PHE A 5 -6.85 5.90 -3.61
C PHE A 5 -5.68 6.86 -3.37
N TYR A 6 -4.71 6.44 -2.57
CA TYR A 6 -3.51 7.22 -2.30
C TYR A 6 -2.30 6.51 -2.88
N ILE A 7 -1.45 7.27 -3.58
CA ILE A 7 -0.21 6.78 -4.17
C ILE A 7 0.94 7.59 -3.57
N ARG A 8 1.96 6.90 -3.06
CA ARG A 8 3.20 7.50 -2.57
C ARG A 8 4.38 6.76 -3.16
N THR A 9 5.25 7.51 -3.82
CA THR A 9 6.55 7.05 -4.31
C THR A 9 7.60 8.07 -3.91
N GLY A 10 8.82 7.60 -3.62
CA GLY A 10 9.90 8.47 -3.17
C GLY A 10 11.25 7.77 -3.18
N LYS A 11 12.31 8.57 -3.28
CA LYS A 11 13.70 8.11 -3.13
C LYS A 11 14.22 8.53 -1.75
N ARG A 12 15.31 7.91 -1.28
CA ARG A 12 15.91 8.22 0.04
C ARG A 12 14.90 8.13 1.20
N LEU A 13 13.88 7.28 1.08
CA LEU A 13 13.00 6.91 2.19
C LEU A 13 13.73 5.92 3.13
N PRO A 14 13.22 5.65 4.34
CA PRO A 14 13.93 4.81 5.32
C PRO A 14 14.11 3.36 4.86
N LYS A 15 13.22 2.87 3.99
CA LYS A 15 13.17 1.47 3.56
C LYS A 15 12.78 1.38 2.08
N ARG A 16 13.39 0.43 1.36
CA ARG A 16 12.95 0.03 0.01
C ARG A 16 11.77 -0.92 0.17
N VAL A 17 10.62 -0.54 -0.38
CA VAL A 17 9.38 -1.31 -0.27
C VAL A 17 8.41 -0.91 -1.38
N THR A 18 7.70 -1.90 -1.89
CA THR A 18 6.57 -1.80 -2.81
C THR A 18 5.46 -2.61 -2.19
N GLU A 19 4.38 -1.94 -1.77
CA GLU A 19 3.25 -2.59 -1.10
C GLU A 19 1.93 -1.91 -1.46
N ILE A 20 0.85 -2.65 -1.29
CA ILE A 20 -0.53 -2.15 -1.34
C ILE A 20 -1.14 -2.40 0.03
N ALA A 21 -1.61 -1.33 0.69
CA ALA A 21 -2.31 -1.43 1.96
C ALA A 21 -3.78 -1.05 1.77
N ILE A 22 -4.67 -1.99 2.04
CA ILE A 22 -6.12 -1.81 2.01
C ILE A 22 -6.59 -1.70 3.45
N GLN A 23 -6.96 -0.49 3.85
CA GLN A 23 -7.54 -0.23 5.16
C GLN A 23 -9.06 -0.35 5.08
N PHE A 24 -9.64 -1.24 5.89
CA PHE A 24 -11.08 -1.40 5.98
C PHE A 24 -11.69 -0.29 6.82
N ASN A 25 -13.01 -0.09 6.70
CA ASN A 25 -13.72 0.76 7.63
C ASN A 25 -13.66 0.16 9.05
N ALA A 26 -13.67 1.01 10.06
CA ALA A 26 -13.86 0.57 11.44
C ALA A 26 -15.21 -0.17 11.56
N ALA A 27 -15.26 -1.16 12.46
CA ALA A 27 -16.49 -1.87 12.72
C ALA A 27 -17.56 -0.88 13.22
N PRO A 28 -18.79 -0.89 12.68
CA PRO A 28 -19.83 0.09 13.03
C PRO A 28 -20.32 -0.05 14.48
N HIS A 29 -20.02 -1.16 15.15
CA HIS A 29 -20.40 -1.40 16.54
C HIS A 29 -19.23 -1.98 17.33
N ALA A 30 -18.76 -1.20 18.32
CA ALA A 30 -17.80 -1.65 19.31
C ALA A 30 -18.54 -2.42 20.42
N VAL A 31 -18.88 -3.69 20.15
CA VAL A 31 -19.55 -4.57 21.13
C VAL A 31 -18.67 -4.85 22.36
N PHE A 32 -17.37 -4.56 22.27
CA PHE A 32 -16.34 -4.90 23.26
C PHE A 32 -15.68 -3.66 23.88
N GLY A 33 -16.49 -2.68 24.33
CA GLY A 33 -16.07 -1.53 25.14
C GLY A 33 -15.21 -0.48 24.40
N GLU A 34 -15.26 0.77 24.89
CA GLU A 34 -14.47 1.91 24.38
C GLU A 34 -13.04 1.89 24.95
N ASN A 35 -12.27 0.83 24.71
CA ASN A 35 -10.83 0.89 24.89
C ASN A 35 -10.20 1.31 23.54
N ASP A 36 -9.19 2.19 23.56
CA ASP A 36 -8.56 2.76 22.35
C ASP A 36 -8.12 1.70 21.31
N ASP A 37 -7.78 0.48 21.74
CA ASP A 37 -7.36 -0.63 20.88
C ASP A 37 -8.52 -1.27 20.07
N VAL A 38 -9.78 -1.01 20.44
CA VAL A 38 -10.99 -1.66 19.88
C VAL A 38 -11.47 -1.02 18.57
N THR A 39 -10.91 0.14 18.20
CA THR A 39 -11.32 0.91 17.01
C THR A 39 -10.37 0.78 15.82
N SER A 40 -9.24 0.09 15.99
CA SER A 40 -8.26 -0.07 14.91
C SER A 40 -8.86 -0.84 13.73
N PRO A 41 -8.96 -0.22 12.53
CA PRO A 41 -9.50 -0.88 11.37
C PRO A 41 -8.62 -2.05 10.94
N ASN A 42 -9.24 -3.07 10.34
CA ASN A 42 -8.49 -4.15 9.72
C ASN A 42 -7.65 -3.59 8.57
N VAL A 43 -6.49 -4.21 8.31
CA VAL A 43 -5.63 -3.82 7.18
C VAL A 43 -5.15 -5.07 6.46
N LEU A 44 -5.40 -5.14 5.15
CA LEU A 44 -4.80 -6.13 4.27
C LEU A 44 -3.59 -5.50 3.56
N ILE A 45 -2.43 -6.11 3.73
CA ILE A 45 -1.15 -5.64 3.18
C ILE A 45 -0.68 -6.67 2.17
N LEU A 46 -0.54 -6.25 0.92
CA LEU A 46 0.09 -7.02 -0.16
C LEU A 46 1.52 -6.49 -0.31
N ARG A 47 2.51 -7.27 0.09
CA ARG A 47 3.93 -6.95 -0.10
C ARG A 47 4.36 -7.46 -1.47
N ILE A 48 4.71 -6.55 -2.35
CA ILE A 48 5.18 -6.86 -3.70
C ILE A 48 6.69 -7.07 -3.65
N GLN A 49 7.46 -6.14 -3.08
CA GLN A 49 8.91 -6.28 -2.89
C GLN A 49 9.42 -5.40 -1.74
N PRO A 50 10.52 -5.74 -1.05
CA PRO A 50 11.12 -7.07 -0.97
C PRO A 50 10.23 -8.02 -0.16
N GLU A 51 10.53 -9.32 -0.20
CA GLU A 51 9.84 -10.36 0.58
C GLU A 51 8.34 -10.43 0.28
N GLU A 52 8.04 -10.95 -0.91
CA GLU A 52 6.71 -11.18 -1.44
C GLU A 52 5.84 -11.88 -0.39
N GLY A 53 4.66 -11.32 -0.12
CA GLY A 53 3.80 -11.89 0.89
C GLY A 53 2.52 -11.12 1.12
N ILE A 54 1.70 -11.64 2.01
CA ILE A 54 0.43 -11.05 2.40
C ILE A 54 0.33 -11.02 3.92
N SER A 55 -0.21 -9.93 4.47
CA SER A 55 -0.44 -9.78 5.91
C SER A 55 -1.83 -9.22 6.14
N LEU A 56 -2.64 -9.91 6.94
CA LEU A 56 -3.93 -9.42 7.39
C LEU A 56 -3.84 -9.07 8.88
N ARG A 57 -4.02 -7.79 9.20
CA ARG A 57 -4.07 -7.28 10.57
C ARG A 57 -5.52 -7.09 11.00
N PHE A 58 -5.88 -7.68 12.12
CA PHE A 58 -7.25 -7.64 12.66
C PHE A 58 -7.27 -7.82 14.18
N LEU A 59 -8.40 -7.51 14.81
CA LEU A 59 -8.57 -7.68 16.25
C LEU A 59 -8.89 -9.14 16.60
N SER A 60 -8.21 -9.65 17.64
CA SER A 60 -8.50 -10.96 18.22
C SER A 60 -8.51 -10.87 19.75
N LYS A 61 -9.22 -11.79 20.39
CA LYS A 61 -9.28 -11.89 21.86
C LYS A 61 -7.90 -12.29 22.40
N ARG A 62 -7.43 -11.57 23.41
CA ARG A 62 -6.24 -11.96 24.18
C ARG A 62 -6.54 -13.28 24.93
N PRO A 63 -5.69 -14.30 24.82
CA PRO A 63 -5.80 -15.50 25.65
C PRO A 63 -5.80 -15.13 27.15
N GLY A 64 -6.73 -15.71 27.92
CA GLY A 64 -6.87 -15.45 29.35
C GLY A 64 -8.30 -15.15 29.78
N ALA A 65 -8.45 -14.79 31.06
CA ALA A 65 -9.73 -14.34 31.64
C ALA A 65 -10.04 -12.89 31.22
N GLY A 66 -11.31 -12.61 30.94
CA GLY A 66 -11.79 -11.28 30.53
C GLY A 66 -11.97 -11.13 29.00
N MET A 67 -12.49 -9.96 28.62
CA MET A 67 -12.78 -9.59 27.22
C MET A 67 -11.87 -8.43 26.80
N GLN A 68 -10.60 -8.75 26.57
CA GLN A 68 -9.61 -7.81 26.07
C GLN A 68 -9.24 -8.17 24.64
N LEU A 69 -9.33 -7.21 23.73
CA LEU A 69 -8.92 -7.38 22.34
C LEU A 69 -7.46 -6.95 22.16
N ARG A 70 -6.82 -7.45 21.11
CA ARG A 70 -5.51 -7.02 20.65
C ARG A 70 -5.45 -7.19 19.13
N THR A 71 -4.76 -6.28 18.46
CA THR A 71 -4.41 -6.50 17.06
C THR A 71 -3.42 -7.66 16.91
N VAL A 72 -3.78 -8.63 16.07
CA VAL A 72 -2.92 -9.73 15.64
C VAL A 72 -2.69 -9.65 14.13
N SER A 73 -1.66 -10.34 13.65
CA SER A 73 -1.35 -10.46 12.22
C SER A 73 -1.42 -11.92 11.80
N MET A 74 -2.01 -12.16 10.64
CA MET A 74 -1.86 -13.41 9.89
C MET A 74 -0.94 -13.12 8.72
N ASP A 75 0.23 -13.77 8.70
CA ASP A 75 1.28 -13.51 7.73
C ASP A 75 1.54 -14.73 6.84
N PHE A 76 1.69 -14.47 5.56
CA PHE A 76 2.23 -15.41 4.58
C PHE A 76 3.43 -14.75 3.88
N ASN A 77 4.50 -15.51 3.72
CA ASN A 77 5.74 -15.08 3.08
C ASN A 77 6.17 -16.14 2.06
N TYR A 78 6.26 -15.71 0.80
CA TYR A 78 6.50 -16.60 -0.33
C TYR A 78 7.85 -17.32 -0.22
N GLY A 79 8.90 -16.60 0.18
CA GLY A 79 10.25 -17.14 0.32
C GLY A 79 10.34 -18.25 1.37
N SER A 80 9.69 -18.06 2.53
CA SER A 80 9.66 -19.10 3.57
C SER A 80 8.74 -20.28 3.23
N SER A 81 7.69 -20.06 2.44
CA SER A 81 6.68 -21.09 2.15
C SER A 81 7.08 -22.02 1.01
N PHE A 82 7.76 -21.52 -0.01
CA PHE A 82 8.08 -22.30 -1.20
C PHE A 82 9.57 -22.66 -1.34
N GLY A 83 10.49 -21.92 -0.70
CA GLY A 83 11.92 -22.24 -0.71
C GLY A 83 12.62 -22.22 -2.09
N GLU A 84 11.87 -22.01 -3.17
CA GLU A 84 12.36 -21.97 -4.54
C GLU A 84 12.61 -20.54 -5.02
N ARG A 85 13.54 -20.41 -5.97
CA ARG A 85 13.80 -19.15 -6.67
C ARG A 85 12.55 -18.77 -7.45
N SER A 86 11.96 -17.63 -7.10
CA SER A 86 10.93 -17.02 -7.95
C SER A 86 11.56 -16.52 -9.26
N PRO A 87 10.94 -16.76 -10.42
CA PRO A 87 11.43 -16.22 -11.69
C PRO A 87 11.49 -14.71 -11.62
N THR A 88 12.50 -14.14 -12.26
CA THR A 88 12.60 -12.68 -12.39
C THR A 88 11.50 -12.17 -13.31
N ALA A 89 11.11 -10.90 -13.13
CA ALA A 89 10.07 -10.29 -13.96
C ALA A 89 10.32 -10.45 -15.47
N TYR A 90 11.57 -10.34 -15.93
CA TYR A 90 11.90 -10.51 -17.34
C TYR A 90 11.84 -11.97 -17.81
N GLU A 91 12.19 -12.95 -16.98
CA GLU A 91 12.01 -14.37 -17.33
C GLU A 91 10.54 -14.69 -17.58
N THR A 92 9.64 -14.24 -16.70
CA THR A 92 8.20 -14.41 -16.88
C THR A 92 7.70 -13.69 -18.13
N LEU A 93 8.01 -12.40 -18.30
CA LEU A 93 7.52 -11.64 -19.45
C LEU A 93 8.01 -12.20 -20.79
N LEU A 94 9.26 -12.66 -20.86
CA LEU A 94 9.80 -13.27 -22.08
C LEU A 94 9.11 -14.60 -22.39
N LEU A 95 8.87 -15.44 -21.37
CA LEU A 95 8.12 -16.68 -21.55
C LEU A 95 6.70 -16.39 -22.06
N ASP A 96 6.01 -15.45 -21.43
CA ASP A 96 4.65 -15.04 -21.82
C ASP A 96 4.61 -14.57 -23.28
N ALA A 97 5.60 -13.78 -23.73
CA ALA A 97 5.72 -13.37 -25.12
C ALA A 97 5.93 -14.55 -26.08
N MET A 98 6.72 -15.56 -25.68
CA MET A 98 6.98 -16.75 -26.51
C MET A 98 5.74 -17.64 -26.66
N ILE A 99 4.90 -17.73 -25.63
CA ILE A 99 3.67 -18.53 -25.65
C ILE A 99 2.43 -17.74 -26.12
N GLY A 100 2.59 -16.43 -26.36
CA GLY A 100 1.52 -15.55 -26.81
C GLY A 100 0.54 -15.12 -25.71
N ASP A 101 0.95 -15.17 -24.44
CA ASP A 101 0.16 -14.67 -23.32
C ASP A 101 0.37 -13.16 -23.14
N ALA A 102 -0.70 -12.39 -23.34
CA ALA A 102 -0.68 -10.94 -23.22
C ALA A 102 -1.11 -10.42 -21.84
N THR A 103 -1.36 -11.30 -20.86
CA THR A 103 -2.00 -10.94 -19.57
C THR A 103 -1.22 -9.91 -18.77
N LEU A 104 0.12 -9.99 -18.78
CA LEU A 104 1.00 -9.06 -18.05
C LEU A 104 1.44 -7.84 -18.87
N TYR A 105 0.95 -7.71 -20.11
CA TYR A 105 1.31 -6.61 -21.00
C TYR A 105 0.29 -5.48 -20.94
N THR A 106 0.78 -4.25 -21.00
CA THR A 106 -0.10 -3.08 -21.04
C THR A 106 -0.64 -2.89 -22.45
N ARG A 107 -1.97 -2.94 -22.60
CA ARG A 107 -2.68 -2.63 -23.84
C ARG A 107 -2.66 -1.13 -24.14
N GLN A 108 -2.82 -0.78 -25.41
CA GLN A 108 -2.79 0.61 -25.88
C GLN A 108 -3.81 1.51 -25.14
N ASP A 109 -5.05 1.06 -24.98
CA ASP A 109 -6.10 1.80 -24.27
C ASP A 109 -5.76 2.05 -22.80
N MET A 110 -5.08 1.11 -22.14
CA MET A 110 -4.57 1.30 -20.78
C MET A 110 -3.44 2.33 -20.70
N VAL A 111 -2.58 2.39 -21.73
CA VAL A 111 -1.52 3.41 -21.83
C VAL A 111 -2.14 4.79 -22.03
N GLU A 112 -3.09 4.94 -22.96
CA GLU A 112 -3.79 6.19 -23.23
C GLU A 112 -4.55 6.69 -22.00
N ALA A 113 -5.25 5.80 -21.28
CA ALA A 113 -5.94 6.15 -20.04
C ALA A 113 -4.97 6.58 -18.93
N SER A 114 -3.81 5.93 -18.81
CA SER A 114 -2.78 6.32 -17.84
C SER A 114 -2.23 7.72 -18.14
N TRP A 115 -1.96 8.03 -19.41
CA TRP A 115 -1.53 9.35 -19.83
C TRP A 115 -2.59 10.42 -19.59
N ALA A 116 -3.87 10.14 -19.84
CA ALA A 116 -4.96 11.08 -19.57
C ALA A 116 -5.01 11.53 -18.10
N VAL A 117 -4.52 10.70 -17.16
CA VAL A 117 -4.45 11.03 -15.72
C VAL A 117 -3.18 11.84 -15.39
N VAL A 118 -2.03 11.47 -15.96
CA VAL A 118 -0.72 12.05 -15.57
C VAL A 118 -0.42 13.35 -16.32
N GLU A 119 -0.81 13.44 -17.59
CA GLU A 119 -0.50 14.57 -18.48
C GLU A 119 -0.94 15.93 -17.91
N PRO A 120 -2.16 16.10 -17.35
CA PRO A 120 -2.57 17.40 -16.79
C PRO A 120 -1.71 17.85 -15.59
N ILE A 121 -1.23 16.89 -14.80
CA ILE A 121 -0.34 17.16 -13.66
C ILE A 121 1.00 17.68 -14.17
N MET A 122 1.56 17.02 -15.18
CA MET A 122 2.83 17.41 -15.82
C MET A 122 2.74 18.79 -16.47
N GLN A 123 1.67 19.06 -17.22
CA GLN A 123 1.44 20.37 -17.85
C GLN A 123 1.31 21.49 -16.82
N THR A 124 0.65 21.21 -15.69
CA THR A 124 0.54 22.17 -14.58
C THR A 124 1.92 22.48 -14.00
N TRP A 125 2.76 21.46 -13.75
CA TRP A 125 4.12 21.63 -13.26
C TRP A 125 5.06 22.33 -14.25
N ALA A 126 4.82 22.18 -15.56
CA ALA A 126 5.60 22.87 -16.58
C ALA A 126 5.25 24.36 -16.70
N SER A 127 3.98 24.71 -16.48
CA SER A 127 3.47 26.09 -16.63
C SER A 127 3.60 26.95 -15.37
N HIS A 128 3.71 26.33 -14.19
CA HIS A 128 3.75 27.04 -12.91
C HIS A 128 4.96 26.62 -12.09
N LYS A 129 5.59 27.60 -11.42
CA LYS A 129 6.62 27.30 -10.42
C LYS A 129 5.94 26.92 -9.11
N PHE A 130 6.20 25.70 -8.65
CA PHE A 130 5.78 25.22 -7.33
C PHE A 130 6.95 25.20 -6.37
N ASP A 131 6.70 25.56 -5.12
CA ASP A 131 7.61 25.25 -4.03
C ASP A 131 7.36 23.81 -3.59
N PHE A 132 8.33 22.93 -3.84
CA PHE A 132 8.24 21.53 -3.48
C PHE A 132 8.77 21.32 -2.06
N PRO A 133 7.97 20.74 -1.15
CA PRO A 133 8.38 20.57 0.22
C PRO A 133 9.50 19.54 0.31
N ASN A 134 10.64 19.97 0.84
CA ASN A 134 11.77 19.11 1.12
C ASN A 134 11.50 18.19 2.32
N TYR A 135 12.25 17.08 2.36
CA TYR A 135 12.26 16.15 3.50
C TYR A 135 13.69 15.62 3.74
N PRO A 136 14.07 15.37 5.00
CA PRO A 136 15.36 14.77 5.29
C PRO A 136 15.47 13.35 4.72
N ALA A 137 16.65 12.98 4.21
CA ALA A 137 16.91 11.61 3.79
C ALA A 137 16.71 10.62 4.96
N GLY A 138 16.13 9.46 4.67
CA GLY A 138 15.78 8.47 5.68
C GLY A 138 14.50 8.79 6.44
N THR A 139 13.64 9.69 5.93
CA THR A 139 12.29 9.96 6.47
C THR A 139 11.20 9.60 5.46
N TRP A 140 9.95 9.44 5.90
CA TRP A 140 8.81 9.00 5.08
C TRP A 140 8.20 10.09 4.16
N GLY A 141 9.03 11.05 3.73
CA GLY A 141 8.61 12.17 2.89
C GLY A 141 8.27 13.44 3.68
N PRO A 142 7.73 14.47 3.02
CA PRO A 142 7.45 15.75 3.64
C PRO A 142 6.16 15.72 4.49
N LYS A 143 6.11 16.52 5.55
CA LYS A 143 4.93 16.66 6.43
C LYS A 143 3.65 17.06 5.69
N THR A 144 3.77 17.71 4.53
CA THR A 144 2.63 18.05 3.67
C THR A 144 1.92 16.83 3.12
N ALA A 145 2.64 15.72 2.87
CA ALA A 145 2.05 14.45 2.45
C ALA A 145 1.17 13.84 3.56
N ASP A 146 1.59 13.94 4.83
CA ASP A 146 0.77 13.51 5.98
C ASP A 146 -0.46 14.40 6.14
N LYS A 147 -0.27 15.73 6.06
CA LYS A 147 -1.36 16.71 6.12
C LYS A 147 -2.41 16.48 5.02
N MET A 148 -2.00 16.03 3.83
CA MET A 148 -2.93 15.71 2.73
C MET A 148 -3.92 14.62 3.12
N LEU A 149 -3.45 13.52 3.73
CA LEU A 149 -4.31 12.42 4.19
C LEU A 149 -5.12 12.81 5.42
N ALA A 150 -4.50 13.54 6.36
CA ALA A 150 -5.14 13.97 7.60
C ALA A 150 -6.39 14.84 7.36
N ARG A 151 -6.44 15.61 6.27
CA ARG A 151 -7.64 16.37 5.85
C ARG A 151 -8.88 15.50 5.64
N ARG A 152 -8.69 14.21 5.37
CA ARG A 152 -9.77 13.20 5.25
C ARG A 152 -9.81 12.25 6.46
N GLY A 153 -9.07 12.53 7.53
CA GLY A 153 -8.97 11.66 8.71
C GLY A 153 -8.11 10.41 8.49
N HIS A 154 -7.29 10.38 7.44
CA HIS A 154 -6.47 9.23 7.09
C HIS A 154 -5.01 9.46 7.49
N ALA A 155 -4.22 8.39 7.60
CA ALA A 155 -2.78 8.46 7.87
C ALA A 155 -2.03 7.48 6.96
N TRP A 156 -0.78 7.82 6.62
CA TRP A 156 0.08 6.89 5.89
C TRP A 156 0.47 5.71 6.76
N ARG A 157 0.45 4.52 6.18
CA ARG A 157 1.14 3.36 6.74
C ARG A 157 2.65 3.53 6.52
N ASN A 158 3.45 3.22 7.55
CA ASN A 158 4.91 3.19 7.46
C ASN A 158 5.39 1.71 7.56
N PRO A 159 6.00 1.17 6.48
CA PRO A 159 6.50 -0.21 6.37
C PRO A 159 7.71 -0.59 7.23
#